data_AF-A0A7V6LHG7-F1
#
_entry.id   AF-A0A7V6LHG7-F1
#
_cell.length_a   1.000
_cell.length_b   1.000
_cell.length_c   1.000
_cell.angle_alpha   90.00
_cell.angle_beta   90.00
_cell.angle_gamma   90.00
#
_symmetry.space_group_name_H-M   'P 1'
#
loop_
_entity.id
_entity.type
_entity.pdbx_description
1 polymer ?
#
loop_
_entity_poly.entity_id
_entity_poly.type
_entity_poly.pdbx_seq_one_letter_code
_entity_poly.pdbx_strand_id
1 'polypeptide(L)'
;MNRVTVFCICLVLAAFQSLRGGPVGPWDRAALYQTPRLFEATEFVTNEVKTVFYEGEPYQGRPTRVFAYYGLPAGASSTNKVPGIVLIHGGGGSAFVRWVKLWNSRGYAAVSMDTCGAVSGNAYGEEQKGHRRHAWAGPP
;
A
#
# COMPACT_ATOMS: atom_id res chain seq x y z
N MET A 1 17.80 21.39 -42.24
CA MET A 1 18.12 20.64 -41.01
C MET A 1 18.96 19.44 -41.39
N ASN A 2 20.14 19.25 -40.77
CA ASN A 2 21.10 18.21 -41.13
C ASN A 2 20.60 16.82 -40.67
N ARG A 3 20.84 15.76 -41.47
CA ARG A 3 20.51 14.35 -41.16
C ARG A 3 20.98 13.91 -39.76
N VAL A 4 22.10 14.43 -39.27
CA VAL A 4 22.63 14.19 -37.92
C VAL A 4 21.74 14.81 -36.82
N THR A 5 21.23 16.03 -37.04
CA THR A 5 20.33 16.72 -36.11
C THR A 5 18.98 16.00 -36.00
N VAL A 6 18.46 15.48 -37.12
CA VAL A 6 17.22 14.69 -37.14
C VAL A 6 17.40 13.36 -36.40
N PHE A 7 18.54 12.69 -36.59
CA PHE A 7 18.83 11.40 -35.95
C PHE A 7 19.00 11.52 -34.42
N CYS A 8 19.67 12.57 -33.94
CA CYS A 8 19.78 12.86 -32.51
C CYS A 8 18.42 13.20 -31.87
N ILE A 9 17.55 13.95 -32.55
CA ILE A 9 16.20 14.26 -32.06
C ILE A 9 15.33 12.99 -31.96
N CYS A 10 15.42 12.08 -32.93
CA CYS A 10 14.70 10.80 -32.88
C CYS A 10 15.17 9.88 -31.75
N LEU A 11 16.47 9.85 -31.44
CA LEU A 11 17.02 9.05 -30.32
C LEU A 11 16.61 9.59 -28.94
N VAL A 12 16.53 10.92 -28.78
CA VAL A 12 16.05 11.55 -27.53
C VAL A 12 14.55 11.33 -27.33
N LEU A 13 13.75 11.36 -28.40
CA LEU A 13 12.31 11.07 -28.34
C LEU A 13 12.00 9.60 -28.02
N ALA A 14 12.78 8.65 -28.54
CA ALA A 14 12.62 7.22 -28.26
C ALA A 14 12.96 6.87 -26.80
N ALA A 15 13.97 7.53 -26.20
CA ALA A 15 14.33 7.36 -24.79
C ALA A 15 13.30 7.97 -23.82
N PHE A 16 12.52 8.96 -24.24
CA PHE A 16 11.44 9.54 -23.42
C PHE A 16 10.17 8.67 -23.38
N GLN A 17 9.92 7.86 -24.41
CA GLN A 17 8.74 6.98 -24.46
C GLN A 17 8.88 5.74 -23.56
N SER A 18 10.11 5.25 -23.36
CA SER A 18 10.38 4.07 -22.53
C SER A 18 10.30 4.31 -21.02
N LEU A 19 10.18 5.57 -20.57
CA LEU A 19 10.00 5.93 -19.16
C LEU A 19 8.53 6.10 -18.74
N ARG A 20 7.58 6.09 -19.68
CA ARG A 20 6.15 6.13 -19.35
C ARG A 20 5.62 4.71 -19.22
N GLY A 21 5.33 4.31 -17.99
CA GLY A 21 4.76 3.00 -17.69
C GLY A 21 3.40 2.84 -18.35
N GLY A 22 3.35 2.26 -19.56
CA GLY A 22 2.09 1.85 -20.20
C GLY A 22 1.31 0.81 -19.38
N PRO A 23 0.05 0.49 -19.74
CA PRO A 23 -0.79 -0.41 -18.95
C PRO A 23 -0.18 -1.81 -18.83
N VAL A 24 -0.49 -2.50 -17.72
CA VAL A 24 -0.20 -3.93 -17.52
C VAL A 24 -1.52 -4.65 -17.32
N GLY A 25 -2.00 -5.36 -18.34
CA GLY A 25 -3.36 -5.92 -18.33
C GLY A 25 -4.40 -4.78 -18.20
N PRO A 26 -5.40 -4.90 -17.30
CA PRO A 26 -6.40 -3.85 -17.09
C PRO A 26 -5.86 -2.65 -16.28
N TRP A 27 -4.62 -2.70 -15.79
CA TRP A 27 -4.11 -1.77 -14.79
C TRP A 27 -3.34 -0.60 -15.40
N ASP A 28 -3.70 0.63 -15.01
CA ASP A 28 -2.92 1.83 -15.28
C ASP A 28 -1.77 1.97 -14.27
N ARG A 29 -0.54 1.68 -14.71
CA ARG A 29 0.64 1.78 -13.85
C ARG A 29 0.92 3.21 -13.38
N ALA A 30 0.65 4.22 -14.20
CA ALA A 30 0.94 5.59 -13.81
C ALA A 30 0.10 6.00 -12.59
N ALA A 31 -1.16 5.54 -12.55
CA ALA A 31 -2.04 5.69 -11.40
C ALA A 31 -1.55 4.87 -10.19
N LEU A 32 -1.21 3.59 -10.37
CA LEU A 32 -0.78 2.70 -9.29
C LEU A 32 0.52 3.12 -8.57
N TYR A 33 1.39 3.89 -9.24
CA TYR A 33 2.61 4.41 -8.62
C TYR A 33 2.42 5.70 -7.82
N GLN A 34 1.24 6.31 -7.85
CA GLN A 34 0.95 7.47 -7.03
C GLN A 34 0.71 7.06 -5.56
N THR A 35 1.05 7.95 -4.64
CA THR A 35 0.66 7.76 -3.23
C THR A 35 -0.86 7.85 -3.11
N PRO A 36 -1.55 6.81 -2.61
CA PRO A 36 -3.00 6.81 -2.51
C PRO A 36 -3.47 7.82 -1.46
N ARG A 37 -4.73 8.24 -1.56
CA ARG A 37 -5.35 9.02 -0.48
C ARG A 37 -5.43 8.18 0.80
N LEU A 38 -5.10 8.80 1.93
CA LEU A 38 -5.20 8.20 3.25
C LEU A 38 -6.44 8.71 3.99
N PHE A 39 -7.01 7.85 4.82
CA PHE A 39 -8.13 8.14 5.71
C PHE A 39 -7.81 7.60 7.11
N GLU A 40 -8.23 8.36 8.12
CA GLU A 40 -8.07 7.98 9.52
C GLU A 40 -8.81 6.67 9.82
N ALA A 41 -8.21 5.85 10.69
CA ALA A 41 -8.74 4.58 11.16
C ALA A 41 -8.56 4.46 12.69
N THR A 42 -8.79 5.57 13.40
CA THR A 42 -8.42 5.75 14.80
C THR A 42 -9.13 4.77 15.73
N GLU A 43 -10.31 4.28 15.34
CA GLU A 43 -11.08 3.28 16.06
C GLU A 43 -10.41 1.91 16.17
N PHE A 44 -9.36 1.66 15.37
CA PHE A 44 -8.58 0.41 15.36
C PHE A 44 -7.17 0.57 15.92
N VAL A 45 -6.81 1.76 16.41
CA VAL A 45 -5.46 2.03 16.93
C VAL A 45 -5.17 1.12 18.13
N THR A 46 -3.99 0.53 18.12
CA THR A 46 -3.42 -0.11 19.31
C THR A 46 -2.28 0.78 19.81
N ASN A 47 -2.04 0.83 21.12
CA ASN A 47 -1.08 1.77 21.75
C ASN A 47 0.35 1.78 21.15
N GLU A 48 0.71 0.80 20.31
CA GLU A 48 2.05 0.63 19.74
C GLU A 48 2.09 0.65 18.20
N VAL A 49 0.95 0.50 17.52
CA VAL A 49 0.90 0.36 16.06
C VAL A 49 -0.21 1.25 15.50
N LYS A 50 0.14 2.03 14.48
CA LYS A 50 -0.78 2.94 13.82
C LYS A 50 -1.66 2.19 12.85
N THR A 51 -2.84 2.74 12.61
CA THR A 51 -3.81 2.25 11.64
C THR A 51 -4.10 3.29 10.60
N VAL A 52 -4.46 2.84 9.41
CA VAL A 52 -4.85 3.71 8.30
C VAL A 52 -5.79 2.95 7.38
N PHE A 53 -6.70 3.68 6.75
CA PHE A 53 -7.32 3.24 5.51
C PHE A 53 -6.63 3.95 4.35
N TYR A 54 -6.20 3.22 3.34
CA TYR A 54 -5.77 3.83 2.08
C TYR A 54 -6.77 3.55 0.97
N GLU A 55 -6.84 4.46 0.00
CA GLU A 55 -7.68 4.32 -1.19
C GLU A 55 -7.32 3.05 -1.96
N GLY A 56 -8.33 2.22 -2.21
CA GLY A 56 -8.21 1.02 -3.02
C GLY A 56 -8.81 1.22 -4.41
N GLU A 57 -8.60 0.22 -5.28
CA GLU A 57 -9.19 0.20 -6.61
C GLU A 57 -10.74 0.23 -6.54
N PRO A 58 -11.42 1.06 -7.35
CA PRO A 58 -12.87 1.08 -7.40
C PRO A 58 -13.45 -0.30 -7.76
N TYR A 59 -14.50 -0.72 -7.06
CA TYR A 59 -15.23 -1.95 -7.36
C TYR A 59 -16.65 -1.62 -7.81
N GLN A 60 -17.01 -2.06 -9.03
CA GLN A 60 -18.32 -1.76 -9.65
C GLN A 60 -18.65 -0.25 -9.66
N GLY A 61 -17.64 0.58 -9.93
CA GLY A 61 -17.77 2.04 -9.95
C GLY A 61 -17.86 2.70 -8.57
N ARG A 62 -17.73 1.93 -7.48
CA ARG A 62 -17.75 2.45 -6.10
C ARG A 62 -16.32 2.56 -5.55
N PRO A 63 -15.96 3.66 -4.88
CA PRO A 63 -14.66 3.78 -4.24
C PRO A 63 -14.52 2.75 -3.11
N THR A 64 -13.33 2.16 -2.97
CA THR A 64 -13.02 1.20 -1.91
C THR A 64 -11.91 1.74 -1.00
N ARG A 65 -11.78 1.15 0.18
CA ARG A 65 -10.70 1.44 1.12
C ARG A 65 -10.11 0.15 1.65
N VAL A 66 -8.79 0.14 1.82
CA VAL A 66 -8.05 -0.99 2.37
C VAL A 66 -7.56 -0.64 3.76
N PHE A 67 -7.88 -1.49 4.73
CA PHE A 67 -7.40 -1.36 6.10
C PHE A 67 -5.95 -1.85 6.22
N ALA A 68 -5.12 -1.12 6.97
CA ALA A 68 -3.77 -1.55 7.29
C ALA A 68 -3.30 -1.12 8.68
N TYR A 69 -2.50 -2.00 9.28
CA TYR A 69 -1.59 -1.65 10.37
C TYR A 69 -0.25 -1.23 9.78
N TYR A 70 0.37 -0.20 10.35
CA TYR A 70 1.72 0.20 9.99
C TYR A 70 2.49 0.77 11.17
N GLY A 71 3.81 0.75 11.09
CA GLY A 71 4.65 1.40 12.07
C GLY A 71 6.07 1.64 11.58
N LEU A 72 6.76 2.47 12.35
CA LEU A 72 8.15 2.82 12.13
C LEU A 72 8.96 2.35 13.35
N PRO A 73 10.17 1.81 13.16
CA PRO A 73 11.05 1.45 14.27
C PRO A 73 11.58 2.73 14.93
N ALA A 74 12.11 2.60 16.15
CA ALA A 74 12.69 3.72 16.87
C ALA A 74 13.78 4.43 16.05
N GLY A 75 13.74 5.76 16.04
CA GLY A 75 14.71 6.60 15.31
C GLY A 75 14.45 6.73 13.81
N ALA A 76 13.51 5.98 13.21
CA ALA A 76 13.15 6.16 11.81
C ALA A 76 12.40 7.48 11.58
N SER A 77 12.75 8.18 10.51
CA SER A 77 12.14 9.45 10.12
C SER A 77 12.28 9.68 8.61
N SER A 78 11.80 10.82 8.13
CA SER A 78 12.00 11.25 6.73
C SER A 78 13.48 11.49 6.39
N THR A 79 14.30 11.85 7.38
CA THR A 79 15.74 12.09 7.23
C THR A 79 16.58 10.86 7.59
N ASN A 80 16.09 10.00 8.48
CA ASN A 80 16.72 8.73 8.85
C ASN A 80 15.87 7.56 8.32
N LYS A 81 16.07 7.22 7.04
CA LYS A 81 15.32 6.17 6.36
C LYS A 81 15.77 4.79 6.82
N VAL A 82 14.81 3.88 6.92
CA VAL A 82 15.02 2.46 7.25
C VAL A 82 14.42 1.58 6.14
N PRO A 83 14.87 0.33 5.96
CA PRO A 83 14.21 -0.61 5.06
C PRO A 83 12.75 -0.85 5.47
N GLY A 84 11.90 -1.08 4.48
CA GLY A 84 10.46 -1.35 4.65
C GLY A 84 10.09 -2.80 4.35
N ILE A 85 9.14 -3.35 5.10
CA ILE A 85 8.57 -4.68 4.91
C ILE A 85 7.08 -4.57 4.63
N VAL A 86 6.63 -5.19 3.53
CA VAL A 86 5.23 -5.30 3.13
C VAL A 86 4.75 -6.72 3.46
N LEU A 87 3.71 -6.83 4.27
CA LEU A 87 3.23 -8.09 4.83
C LEU A 87 1.86 -8.43 4.26
N ILE A 88 1.81 -9.45 3.40
CA ILE A 88 0.61 -9.93 2.73
C ILE A 88 0.22 -11.26 3.35
N HIS A 89 -1.05 -11.39 3.74
CA HIS A 89 -1.56 -12.64 4.28
C HIS A 89 -2.05 -13.60 3.19
N GLY A 90 -2.12 -14.90 3.52
CA GLY A 90 -2.78 -15.90 2.67
C GLY A 90 -4.31 -15.82 2.76
N GLY A 91 -5.01 -16.65 1.99
CA GLY A 91 -6.47 -16.72 2.01
C GLY A 91 -7.05 -16.93 3.41
N GLY A 92 -8.10 -16.17 3.75
CA GLY A 92 -8.73 -16.21 5.09
C GLY A 92 -7.97 -15.46 6.19
N GLY A 93 -6.82 -14.85 5.89
CA GLY A 93 -6.10 -13.94 6.79
C GLY A 93 -6.67 -12.52 6.80
N SER A 94 -6.06 -11.64 7.59
CA SER A 94 -6.40 -10.20 7.65
C SER A 94 -5.12 -9.38 7.85
N ALA A 95 -5.22 -8.08 8.12
CA ALA A 95 -4.09 -7.28 8.58
C ALA A 95 -3.61 -7.79 9.96
N PHE A 96 -2.29 -7.97 10.16
CA PHE A 96 -1.75 -8.54 11.40
C PHE A 96 -0.89 -7.54 12.18
N VAL A 97 -1.41 -7.05 13.32
CA VAL A 97 -0.67 -6.13 14.19
C VAL A 97 0.62 -6.77 14.72
N ARG A 98 0.61 -8.07 15.07
CA ARG A 98 1.79 -8.78 15.55
C ARG A 98 2.95 -8.79 14.55
N TRP A 99 2.66 -8.84 13.26
CA TRP A 99 3.69 -8.84 12.23
C TRP A 99 4.37 -7.47 12.13
N VAL A 100 3.60 -6.39 12.21
CA VAL A 100 4.16 -5.03 12.25
C VAL A 100 5.06 -4.85 13.47
N LYS A 101 4.60 -5.28 14.66
CA LYS A 101 5.42 -5.22 15.89
C LYS A 101 6.74 -5.99 15.76
N LEU A 102 6.69 -7.21 15.21
CA LEU A 102 7.88 -8.06 15.03
C LEU A 102 8.93 -7.42 14.12
N TRP A 103 8.52 -6.78 13.02
CA TRP A 103 9.47 -6.17 12.09
C TRP A 103 9.97 -4.82 12.57
N ASN A 104 9.13 -4.03 13.24
CA ASN A 104 9.56 -2.81 13.92
C ASN A 104 10.62 -3.11 14.99
N SER A 105 10.46 -4.18 15.80
CA SER A 105 11.47 -4.54 16.82
C SER A 105 12.80 -5.01 16.22
N ARG A 106 12.84 -5.32 14.93
CA ARG A 106 14.04 -5.69 14.16
C ARG A 106 14.62 -4.51 13.37
N GLY A 107 14.08 -3.29 13.53
CA GLY A 107 14.60 -2.09 12.87
C GLY A 107 14.04 -1.82 11.46
N TYR A 108 12.91 -2.45 11.09
CA TYR A 108 12.26 -2.24 9.81
C TYR A 108 10.99 -1.41 9.97
N ALA A 109 10.71 -0.51 9.03
CA ALA A 109 9.35 -0.01 8.86
C ALA A 109 8.48 -1.15 8.33
N ALA A 110 7.24 -1.26 8.78
CA ALA A 110 6.39 -2.38 8.39
C ALA A 110 4.94 -1.94 8.16
N VAL A 111 4.30 -2.58 7.17
CA VAL A 111 2.86 -2.46 6.89
C VAL A 111 2.25 -3.83 6.66
N SER A 112 1.11 -4.10 7.29
CA SER A 112 0.29 -5.28 7.06
C SER A 112 -1.13 -4.84 6.77
N MET A 113 -1.67 -5.28 5.64
CA MET A 113 -2.98 -4.87 5.13
C MET A 113 -3.95 -6.04 5.02
N ASP A 114 -5.24 -5.73 5.05
CA ASP A 114 -6.29 -6.69 4.75
C ASP A 114 -6.56 -6.69 3.24
N THR A 115 -6.29 -7.81 2.56
CA THR A 115 -6.49 -7.92 1.10
C THR A 115 -7.88 -8.42 0.71
N CYS A 116 -8.79 -8.56 1.68
CA CYS A 116 -10.14 -9.12 1.51
C CYS A 116 -11.24 -8.07 1.72
N GLY A 117 -10.89 -6.78 1.87
CA GLY A 117 -11.86 -5.70 2.06
C GLY A 117 -12.54 -5.74 3.44
N ALA A 118 -11.89 -6.32 4.44
CA ALA A 118 -12.33 -6.35 5.82
C ALA A 118 -11.41 -5.49 6.71
N VAL A 119 -11.80 -5.36 7.98
CA VAL A 119 -10.92 -4.90 9.04
C VAL A 119 -10.54 -6.07 9.95
N SER A 120 -9.32 -6.00 10.48
CA SER A 120 -8.82 -6.95 11.46
C SER A 120 -9.42 -6.72 12.84
N GLY A 121 -9.42 -7.77 13.68
CA GLY A 121 -9.54 -7.59 15.12
C GLY A 121 -8.45 -6.64 15.65
N ASN A 122 -8.81 -5.74 16.56
CA ASN A 122 -7.90 -4.73 17.12
C ASN A 122 -6.97 -5.29 18.22
N ALA A 123 -7.04 -6.58 18.54
CA ALA A 123 -6.26 -7.20 19.60
C ALA A 123 -5.24 -8.20 19.05
N TYR A 124 -4.07 -8.24 19.70
CA TYR A 124 -3.01 -9.21 19.42
C TYR A 124 -3.54 -10.64 19.58
N GLY A 125 -3.34 -11.50 18.57
CA GLY A 125 -3.82 -12.89 18.57
C GLY A 125 -5.29 -13.06 18.15
N GLU A 126 -6.01 -11.96 17.95
CA GLU A 126 -7.42 -11.93 17.59
C GLU A 126 -7.62 -11.38 16.16
N GLU A 127 -6.53 -11.19 15.41
CA GLU A 127 -6.54 -10.45 14.14
C GLU A 127 -7.42 -11.11 13.06
N GLN A 128 -7.64 -12.42 13.16
CA GLN A 128 -8.47 -13.20 12.23
C GLN A 128 -9.93 -13.30 12.69
N LYS A 129 -10.26 -12.89 13.92
CA LYS A 129 -11.62 -13.00 14.43
C LYS A 129 -12.47 -11.86 13.88
N GLY A 130 -13.49 -12.25 13.12
CA GLY A 130 -14.63 -11.40 12.82
C GLY A 130 -14.67 -10.78 11.43
N HIS A 131 -13.59 -10.80 10.63
CA HIS A 131 -13.53 -10.37 9.21
C HIS A 131 -14.56 -9.27 8.90
N ARG A 132 -14.49 -8.18 9.68
CA ARG A 132 -15.63 -7.26 9.75
C ARG A 132 -15.61 -6.39 8.52
N ARG A 133 -16.74 -6.34 7.83
CA ARG A 133 -16.91 -5.48 6.66
C ARG A 133 -17.16 -4.04 7.13
N HIS A 134 -16.71 -3.08 6.33
CA HIS A 134 -16.91 -1.65 6.54
C HIS A 134 -17.62 -1.02 5.34
N ALA A 135 -18.07 0.23 5.48
CA ALA A 135 -18.89 0.91 4.47
C ALA A 135 -18.23 1.09 3.08
N TRP A 136 -16.90 0.92 3.02
CA TRP A 136 -16.08 1.07 1.81
C TRP A 136 -15.37 -0.23 1.41
N ALA A 137 -15.88 -1.37 1.89
CA ALA A 137 -15.31 -2.67 1.58
C ALA A 137 -15.43 -2.99 0.08
N GLY A 138 -14.39 -3.61 -0.48
CA GLY A 138 -14.36 -4.10 -1.86
C GLY A 138 -15.18 -5.38 -2.06
N PRO A 139 -14.81 -6.29 -2.97
CA PRO A 139 -15.44 -7.62 -3.09
C PRO A 139 -15.37 -8.43 -1.78
N PRO A 140 -16.29 -9.38 -1.54
CA PRO A 140 -16.18 -10.41 -0.50
C PRO A 140 -15.16 -11.50 -0.86
#